data_AF-A0A191ZYH9-F1
#
_entry.id   AF-A0A191ZYH9-F1
#
_cell.length_a   1.000
_cell.length_b   1.000
_cell.length_c   1.000
_cell.angle_alpha   90.00
_cell.angle_beta   90.00
_cell.angle_gamma   90.00
#
_symmetry.space_group_name_H-M   'P 1'
#
loop_
_entity.id
_entity.type
_entity.pdbx_description
1 polymer ?
#
loop_
_entity_poly.entity_id
_entity_poly.type
_entity_poly.pdbx_seq_one_letter_code
_entity_poly.pdbx_strand_id
1 'polypeptide(L)'
;MPGLEVDKNFADFWVLHRDKSNVELHFLVANTELKTGQQLNIHPPGQKNIDFFNAFSAVMNDNFGFAQVVPDPLKIALKPFEAKSPNGKKDKKAKNDFAQVLHSEIVNGAISNRNQLIGYMKRHGLDVQAVGSEFVTVRLPGAGRNTRLKGPLFSKDSDYAALVAEHHQSKISKFLTPAEAKDQQEKLIVGIRARTVFNQRRYLTPKPGAKRTHSASKLPTANLPHRVARRQDEQDQKVKPVTSLSTTGSLHILHRPAAKPNSLEIVLSVMLLILSPLHHPTSAEEPASHQS
;
A
#
# COMPACT_ATOMS: atom_id res chain seq x y z
N MET A 1 -0.75 -8.43 11.98
CA MET A 1 -2.06 -8.04 11.41
C MET A 1 -3.14 -8.09 12.49
N PRO A 2 -3.96 -7.03 12.71
CA PRO A 2 -4.88 -6.98 13.85
C PRO A 2 -5.81 -8.19 13.97
N GLY A 3 -5.79 -8.87 15.12
CA GLY A 3 -6.65 -10.01 15.41
C GLY A 3 -6.32 -11.32 14.70
N LEU A 4 -5.19 -11.42 14.00
CA LEU A 4 -4.71 -12.63 13.34
C LEU A 4 -3.33 -13.02 13.89
N GLU A 5 -3.06 -14.32 13.96
CA GLU A 5 -1.78 -14.86 14.45
C GLU A 5 -0.76 -15.02 13.30
N VAL A 6 0.49 -14.63 13.54
CA VAL A 6 1.64 -14.85 12.65
C VAL A 6 1.85 -16.35 12.44
N ASP A 7 2.24 -16.75 11.23
CA ASP A 7 2.51 -18.12 10.77
C ASP A 7 1.35 -19.11 10.85
N LYS A 8 0.23 -18.69 11.45
CA LYS A 8 -1.00 -19.48 11.57
C LYS A 8 -2.10 -18.93 10.68
N ASN A 9 -2.31 -17.62 10.69
CA ASN A 9 -3.36 -16.97 9.90
C ASN A 9 -2.80 -16.15 8.74
N PHE A 10 -1.61 -15.58 8.90
CA PHE A 10 -0.93 -14.84 7.85
C PHE A 10 0.57 -15.09 7.92
N ALA A 11 1.24 -14.95 6.78
CA ALA A 11 2.69 -14.94 6.69
C ALA A 11 3.11 -13.66 5.98
N ASP A 12 4.18 -13.06 6.49
CA ASP A 12 4.86 -11.92 5.91
C ASP A 12 6.36 -12.20 5.73
N PHE A 13 6.96 -11.48 4.80
CA PHE A 13 8.37 -11.60 4.46
C PHE A 13 8.95 -10.21 4.24
N TRP A 14 10.08 -9.93 4.88
CA TRP A 14 10.70 -8.61 4.89
C TRP A 14 12.06 -8.65 4.20
N VAL A 15 12.32 -7.64 3.36
CA VAL A 15 13.58 -7.46 2.66
C VAL A 15 14.12 -6.09 2.98
N LEU A 16 15.29 -6.07 3.64
CA LEU A 16 16.04 -4.86 3.91
C LEU A 16 17.01 -4.59 2.77
N HIS A 17 16.79 -3.52 2.01
CA HIS A 17 17.75 -2.99 1.06
C HIS A 17 18.54 -1.86 1.70
N ARG A 18 19.87 -1.90 1.56
CA ARG A 18 20.78 -0.82 1.94
C ARG A 18 21.50 -0.37 0.67
N ASP A 19 20.97 0.66 -0.01
CA ASP A 19 21.63 1.28 -1.17
C ASP A 19 21.86 2.77 -0.90
N LYS A 20 23.02 3.28 -1.32
CA LYS A 20 23.37 4.72 -1.38
C LYS A 20 22.80 5.56 -0.24
N SER A 21 23.21 5.28 0.99
CA SER A 21 22.85 5.99 2.23
C SER A 21 21.40 5.85 2.73
N ASN A 22 20.51 5.20 1.97
CA ASN A 22 19.13 4.98 2.41
C ASN A 22 18.89 3.51 2.79
N VAL A 23 18.08 3.34 3.83
CA VAL A 23 17.54 2.05 4.22
C VAL A 23 16.13 1.95 3.66
N GLU A 24 15.93 1.01 2.74
CA GLU A 24 14.63 0.70 2.17
C GLU A 24 14.15 -0.64 2.72
N LEU A 25 12.93 -0.69 3.23
CA LEU A 25 12.34 -1.90 3.77
C LEU A 25 11.14 -2.29 2.91
N HIS A 26 11.29 -3.35 2.14
CA HIS A 26 10.18 -3.96 1.42
C HIS A 26 9.58 -5.07 2.26
N PHE A 27 8.28 -5.29 2.11
CA PHE A 27 7.62 -6.43 2.70
C PHE A 27 6.62 -7.03 1.72
N LEU A 28 6.44 -8.34 1.85
CA LEU A 28 5.43 -9.12 1.15
C LEU A 28 4.53 -9.75 2.20
N VAL A 29 3.23 -9.81 1.92
CA VAL A 29 2.28 -10.55 2.74
C VAL A 29 1.54 -11.49 1.83
N ALA A 30 1.32 -12.73 2.29
CA ALA A 30 0.46 -13.66 1.58
C ALA A 30 -0.93 -13.02 1.38
N ASN A 31 -1.38 -12.96 0.13
CA ASN A 31 -2.70 -12.41 -0.21
C ASN A 31 -3.86 -13.34 0.17
N THR A 32 -3.59 -14.36 0.99
CA THR A 32 -4.48 -15.44 1.37
C THR A 32 -4.29 -15.69 2.87
N GLU A 33 -5.41 -15.82 3.59
CA GLU A 33 -5.41 -16.20 4.99
C GLU A 33 -5.17 -17.72 5.09
N LEU A 34 -4.16 -18.10 5.87
CA LEU A 34 -3.52 -19.42 5.79
C LEU A 34 -4.43 -20.57 6.24
N LYS A 35 -5.37 -20.34 7.17
CA LYS A 35 -6.30 -21.39 7.64
C LYS A 35 -7.49 -21.61 6.72
N THR A 36 -8.10 -20.52 6.25
CA THR A 36 -9.37 -20.55 5.53
C THR A 36 -9.20 -20.56 4.02
N GLY A 37 -8.00 -20.26 3.50
CA GLY A 37 -7.73 -20.13 2.07
C GLY A 37 -8.47 -18.95 1.43
N GLN A 38 -9.01 -18.04 2.23
CA GLN A 38 -9.75 -16.88 1.74
C GLN A 38 -8.79 -15.74 1.43
N GLN A 39 -9.13 -14.93 0.43
CA GLN A 39 -8.33 -13.76 0.09
C GLN A 39 -8.19 -12.82 1.30
N LEU A 40 -6.95 -12.46 1.61
CA LEU A 40 -6.56 -11.55 2.68
C LEU A 40 -6.09 -10.24 2.08
N ASN A 41 -6.97 -9.25 2.07
CA ASN A 41 -6.62 -7.89 1.64
C ASN A 41 -6.16 -7.07 2.84
N ILE A 42 -4.86 -6.76 2.92
CA ILE A 42 -4.25 -6.02 4.04
C ILE A 42 -4.52 -4.51 3.99
N HIS A 43 -4.83 -3.98 2.80
CA HIS A 43 -5.01 -2.55 2.56
C HIS A 43 -6.29 -2.32 1.72
N PRO A 44 -7.48 -2.54 2.32
CA PRO A 44 -8.74 -2.29 1.64
C PRO A 44 -8.87 -0.83 1.20
N PRO A 45 -9.56 -0.55 0.08
CA PRO A 45 -9.80 0.82 -0.35
C PRO A 45 -10.72 1.56 0.62
N GLY A 46 -10.64 2.89 0.64
CA GLY A 46 -11.56 3.77 1.35
C GLY A 46 -10.91 4.59 2.45
N GLN A 47 -11.57 5.69 2.82
CA GLN A 47 -11.02 6.72 3.71
C GLN A 47 -10.64 6.17 5.08
N LYS A 48 -11.49 5.32 5.69
CA LYS A 48 -11.22 4.71 7.00
C LYS A 48 -9.91 3.92 7.05
N ASN A 49 -9.55 3.23 5.96
CA ASN A 49 -8.28 2.51 5.89
C ASN A 49 -7.11 3.46 5.71
N ILE A 50 -7.27 4.50 4.87
CA ILE A 50 -6.25 5.53 4.69
C ILE A 50 -5.95 6.22 6.03
N ASP A 51 -6.99 6.62 6.77
CA ASP A 51 -6.84 7.27 8.09
C ASP A 51 -6.14 6.35 9.09
N PHE A 52 -6.47 5.05 9.09
CA PHE A 52 -5.83 4.05 9.94
C PHE A 52 -4.33 3.92 9.64
N PHE A 53 -3.95 3.82 8.36
CA PHE A 53 -2.54 3.73 7.97
C PHE A 53 -1.77 5.04 8.20
N ASN A 54 -2.44 6.19 8.05
CA ASN A 54 -1.86 7.49 8.37
C ASN A 54 -1.59 7.60 9.88
N ALA A 55 -2.53 7.21 10.73
CA ALA A 55 -2.34 7.17 12.18
C ALA A 55 -1.22 6.21 12.59
N PHE A 56 -1.17 5.01 11.99
CA PHE A 56 -0.07 4.07 12.19
C PHE A 56 1.28 4.70 11.82
N SER A 57 1.38 5.30 10.63
CA SER A 57 2.62 5.95 10.18
C SER A 57 3.02 7.07 11.12
N ALA A 58 2.07 7.89 11.58
CA ALA A 58 2.33 9.01 12.47
C ALA A 58 2.87 8.57 13.83
N VAL A 59 2.22 7.58 14.45
CA VAL A 59 2.66 6.99 15.73
C VAL A 59 4.02 6.31 15.59
N MET A 60 4.26 5.57 14.51
CA MET A 60 5.55 4.92 14.30
C MET A 60 6.66 5.95 14.11
N ASN A 61 6.43 6.98 13.29
CA ASN A 61 7.40 8.06 13.13
C ASN A 61 7.73 8.73 14.46
N ASP A 62 6.72 9.02 15.29
CA ASP A 62 6.91 9.61 16.61
C ASP A 62 7.75 8.68 17.53
N ASN A 63 7.37 7.40 17.62
CA ASN A 63 8.06 6.40 18.44
C ASN A 63 9.54 6.21 18.07
N PHE A 64 9.89 6.37 16.78
CA PHE A 64 11.27 6.25 16.30
C PHE A 64 12.00 7.59 16.15
N GLY A 65 11.37 8.71 16.52
CA GLY A 65 11.95 10.05 16.36
C GLY A 65 12.14 10.47 14.90
N PHE A 66 11.36 9.92 13.98
CA PHE A 66 11.35 10.31 12.58
C PHE A 66 10.44 11.50 12.33
N ALA A 67 10.82 12.33 11.37
CA ALA A 67 9.96 13.41 10.90
C ALA A 67 8.68 12.83 10.26
N GLN A 68 7.57 13.54 10.47
CA GLN A 68 6.28 13.21 9.88
C GLN A 68 6.28 13.44 8.37
N VAL A 69 5.57 12.59 7.64
CA VAL A 69 5.44 12.70 6.18
C VAL A 69 4.44 13.79 5.84
N VAL A 70 4.92 14.91 5.30
CA VAL A 70 4.07 15.99 4.80
C VAL A 70 3.94 15.87 3.29
N PRO A 71 2.71 15.73 2.74
CA PRO A 71 2.52 15.66 1.29
C PRO A 71 2.87 16.99 0.65
N ASP A 72 3.71 16.95 -0.37
CA ASP A 72 4.08 18.12 -1.16
C ASP A 72 2.94 18.43 -2.16
N PRO A 73 2.28 19.60 -2.06
CA PRO A 73 1.13 19.94 -2.91
C PRO A 73 1.52 20.18 -4.37
N LEU A 74 2.79 20.47 -4.65
CA LEU A 74 3.32 20.65 -6.01
C LEU A 74 3.78 19.34 -6.64
N LYS A 75 3.73 18.21 -5.90
CA LYS A 75 4.16 16.92 -6.42
C LYS A 75 3.21 16.43 -7.52
N ILE A 76 3.65 16.54 -8.76
CA ILE A 76 2.91 16.01 -9.92
C ILE A 76 3.13 14.50 -10.02
N ALA A 77 2.15 13.72 -9.56
CA ALA A 77 2.15 12.27 -9.69
C ALA A 77 1.79 11.84 -11.12
N LEU A 78 2.75 11.91 -12.05
CA LEU A 78 2.62 11.22 -13.34
C LEU A 78 2.88 9.73 -13.12
N LYS A 79 1.86 8.89 -13.34
CA LYS A 79 2.06 7.44 -13.32
C LYS A 79 3.15 7.09 -14.33
N PRO A 80 4.21 6.36 -13.93
CA PRO A 80 5.14 5.76 -14.89
C PRO A 80 4.36 4.71 -15.69
N PHE A 81 3.81 5.07 -16.85
CA PHE A 81 3.29 4.08 -17.79
C PHE A 81 4.49 3.41 -18.48
N GLU A 82 4.57 2.10 -18.30
CA GLU A 82 5.45 1.14 -19.00
C GLU A 82 6.97 1.36 -18.91
N ALA A 83 7.53 1.25 -17.71
CA ALA A 83 8.98 1.02 -17.54
C ALA A 83 9.48 -0.32 -18.14
N LYS A 84 8.59 -1.14 -18.70
CA LYS A 84 8.90 -2.45 -19.33
C LYS A 84 8.89 -2.43 -20.86
N SER A 85 8.54 -1.32 -21.51
CA SER A 85 8.66 -1.16 -22.97
C SER A 85 10.05 -0.61 -23.34
N PRO A 86 10.71 -1.07 -24.42
CA PRO A 86 11.98 -0.52 -24.90
C PRO A 86 11.98 1.01 -25.08
N ASN A 87 10.82 1.60 -25.45
CA ASN A 87 10.66 3.05 -25.58
C ASN A 87 10.46 3.77 -24.23
N GLY A 88 9.94 3.06 -23.21
CA GLY A 88 9.63 3.62 -21.89
C GLY A 88 10.85 4.12 -21.13
N LYS A 89 12.07 3.63 -21.43
CA LYS A 89 13.31 4.14 -20.81
C LYS A 89 13.68 5.54 -21.29
N LYS A 90 13.54 5.84 -22.59
CA LYS A 90 13.76 7.20 -23.13
C LYS A 90 12.67 8.16 -22.65
N ASP A 91 11.44 7.68 -22.60
CA ASP A 91 10.28 8.48 -22.19
C ASP A 91 10.23 8.76 -20.67
N LYS A 92 10.83 7.90 -19.85
CA LYS A 92 10.89 8.11 -18.38
C LYS A 92 11.73 9.33 -18.02
N LYS A 93 12.87 9.54 -18.71
CA LYS A 93 13.71 10.73 -18.51
C LYS A 93 12.91 11.98 -18.89
N ALA A 94 12.35 12.01 -20.11
CA ALA A 94 11.55 13.13 -20.58
C ALA A 94 10.32 13.46 -19.70
N LYS A 95 9.64 12.47 -19.11
CA LYS A 95 8.51 12.68 -18.19
C LYS A 95 8.94 13.20 -16.83
N ASN A 96 10.05 12.68 -16.29
CA ASN A 96 10.60 13.17 -15.03
C ASN A 96 11.10 14.60 -15.24
N ASP A 97 11.77 14.87 -16.36
CA ASP A 97 12.18 16.21 -16.78
C ASP A 97 10.96 17.13 -16.87
N PHE A 98 9.84 16.70 -17.45
CA PHE A 98 8.63 17.52 -17.54
C PHE A 98 8.02 17.86 -16.17
N ALA A 99 7.88 16.88 -15.27
CA ALA A 99 7.35 17.14 -13.92
C ALA A 99 8.29 18.06 -13.12
N GLN A 100 9.60 17.88 -13.26
CA GLN A 100 10.62 18.74 -12.65
C GLN A 100 10.59 20.16 -13.23
N VAL A 101 10.49 20.30 -14.55
CA VAL A 101 10.39 21.60 -15.23
C VAL A 101 9.14 22.34 -14.78
N LEU A 102 7.95 21.71 -14.84
CA LEU A 102 6.73 22.34 -14.36
C LEU A 102 6.85 22.78 -12.89
N HIS A 103 7.42 21.92 -12.04
CA HIS A 103 7.65 22.25 -10.65
C HIS A 103 8.54 23.49 -10.50
N SER A 104 9.68 23.55 -11.20
CA SER A 104 10.58 24.71 -11.20
C SER A 104 9.91 25.98 -11.70
N GLU A 105 9.14 25.92 -12.79
CA GLU A 105 8.44 27.09 -13.35
C GLU A 105 7.39 27.65 -12.39
N ILE A 106 6.71 26.78 -11.62
CA ILE A 106 5.74 27.18 -10.61
C ILE A 106 6.44 27.80 -9.40
N VAL A 107 7.48 27.15 -8.87
CA VAL A 107 8.22 27.65 -7.70
C VAL A 107 8.91 28.98 -8.01
N ASN A 108 9.42 29.17 -9.24
CA ASN A 108 10.04 30.41 -9.68
C ASN A 108 9.03 31.51 -10.05
N GLY A 109 7.73 31.23 -10.00
CA GLY A 109 6.67 32.20 -10.28
C GLY A 109 6.40 32.48 -11.77
N ALA A 110 7.06 31.76 -12.68
CA ALA A 110 6.78 31.85 -14.12
C ALA A 110 5.40 31.27 -14.49
N ILE A 111 4.90 30.33 -13.67
CA ILE A 111 3.52 29.84 -13.70
C ILE A 111 2.86 30.17 -12.36
N SER A 112 1.98 31.16 -12.34
CA SER A 112 1.31 31.65 -11.13
C SER A 112 -0.18 31.33 -11.06
N ASN A 113 -0.74 30.66 -12.07
CA ASN A 113 -2.13 30.20 -12.05
C ASN A 113 -2.38 29.06 -13.03
N ARG A 114 -3.55 28.44 -12.90
CA ARG A 114 -3.99 27.30 -13.70
C ARG A 114 -4.01 27.57 -15.22
N ASN A 115 -4.39 28.78 -15.64
CA ASN A 115 -4.45 29.12 -17.06
C ASN A 115 -3.05 29.22 -17.67
N GLN A 116 -2.10 29.80 -16.93
CA GLN A 116 -0.69 29.82 -17.31
C GLN A 116 -0.11 28.40 -17.36
N LEU A 117 -0.45 27.53 -16.40
CA LEU A 117 -0.05 26.13 -16.43
C LEU A 117 -0.53 25.43 -17.70
N ILE A 118 -1.83 25.53 -18.02
CA ILE A 118 -2.41 24.94 -19.23
C ILE A 118 -1.76 25.52 -20.49
N GLY A 119 -1.52 26.84 -20.53
CA GLY A 119 -0.84 27.50 -21.64
C GLY A 119 0.59 27.00 -21.83
N TYR A 120 1.34 26.83 -20.73
CA TYR A 120 2.68 26.26 -20.75
C TYR A 120 2.65 24.83 -21.32
N MET A 121 1.76 23.98 -20.83
CA MET A 121 1.61 22.60 -21.33
C MET A 121 1.39 22.57 -22.85
N LYS A 122 0.51 23.42 -23.38
CA LYS A 122 0.24 23.51 -24.83
C LYS A 122 1.46 23.95 -25.63
N ARG A 123 2.19 24.98 -25.17
CA ARG A 123 3.41 25.47 -25.84
C ARG A 123 4.52 24.43 -25.89
N HIS A 124 4.58 23.56 -24.87
CA HIS A 124 5.57 22.49 -24.78
C HIS A 124 5.08 21.15 -25.38
N GLY A 125 4.08 21.20 -26.27
CA GLY A 125 3.66 20.04 -27.07
C GLY A 125 2.76 19.03 -26.35
N LEU A 126 2.18 19.38 -25.20
CA LEU A 126 1.13 18.57 -24.59
C LEU A 126 -0.23 18.99 -25.14
N ASP A 127 -0.94 17.99 -25.65
CA ASP A 127 -2.28 18.17 -26.17
C ASP A 127 -3.28 18.09 -25.00
N VAL A 128 -3.93 19.23 -24.70
CA VAL A 128 -4.90 19.36 -23.60
C VAL A 128 -6.29 19.03 -24.12
N GLN A 129 -6.77 17.85 -23.74
CA GLN A 129 -7.98 17.23 -24.27
C GLN A 129 -9.25 17.65 -23.51
N ALA A 130 -9.14 17.87 -22.19
CA ALA A 130 -10.26 18.32 -21.37
C ALA A 130 -9.77 19.06 -20.13
N VAL A 131 -10.52 20.08 -19.71
CA VAL A 131 -10.26 20.85 -18.49
C VAL A 131 -11.52 20.77 -17.63
N GLY A 132 -11.46 20.03 -16.53
CA GLY A 132 -12.56 19.93 -15.55
C GLY A 132 -12.42 20.98 -14.44
N SER A 133 -13.20 20.86 -13.37
CA SER A 133 -12.94 21.64 -12.14
C SER A 133 -11.68 21.13 -11.44
N GLU A 134 -11.66 19.83 -11.07
CA GLU A 134 -10.60 19.23 -10.25
C GLU A 134 -9.49 18.53 -11.05
N PHE A 135 -9.45 18.69 -12.37
CA PHE A 135 -8.52 17.94 -13.21
C PHE A 135 -8.23 18.60 -14.55
N VAL A 136 -7.10 18.23 -15.15
CA VAL A 136 -6.75 18.50 -16.55
C VAL A 136 -6.41 17.17 -17.22
N THR A 137 -7.01 16.88 -18.37
CA THR A 137 -6.71 15.68 -19.15
C THR A 137 -5.80 16.05 -20.31
N VAL A 138 -4.65 15.39 -20.40
CA VAL A 138 -3.64 15.63 -21.43
C VAL A 138 -3.26 14.35 -22.15
N ARG A 139 -2.87 14.48 -23.42
CA ARG A 139 -2.20 13.42 -24.16
C ARG A 139 -0.71 13.73 -24.17
N LEU A 140 0.07 12.83 -23.55
CA LEU A 140 1.53 12.95 -23.55
C LEU A 140 2.09 12.59 -24.93
N PRO A 141 3.20 13.22 -25.36
CA PRO A 141 3.90 12.83 -26.59
C PRO A 141 4.22 11.32 -26.59
N GLY A 142 3.92 10.64 -27.69
CA GLY A 142 4.11 9.18 -27.83
C GLY A 142 3.11 8.31 -27.06
N ALA A 143 2.20 8.88 -26.27
CA ALA A 143 1.20 8.10 -25.55
C ALA A 143 -0.02 7.78 -26.43
N GLY A 144 -0.42 6.50 -26.42
CA GLY A 144 -1.64 6.02 -27.08
C GLY A 144 -2.94 6.30 -26.30
N ARG A 145 -2.86 6.88 -25.10
CA ARG A 145 -4.02 7.15 -24.24
C ARG A 145 -3.89 8.48 -23.51
N ASN A 146 -5.04 9.10 -23.23
CA ASN A 146 -5.15 10.31 -22.44
C ASN A 146 -4.85 10.04 -20.96
N THR A 147 -4.15 10.96 -20.31
CA THR A 147 -3.83 10.92 -18.88
C THR A 147 -4.54 12.06 -18.17
N ARG A 148 -5.33 11.72 -17.14
CA ARG A 148 -5.97 12.72 -16.27
C ARG A 148 -5.01 13.10 -15.15
N LEU A 149 -4.58 14.36 -15.14
CA LEU A 149 -3.81 14.98 -14.08
C LEU A 149 -4.77 15.50 -13.01
N LYS A 150 -4.48 15.15 -11.76
CA LYS A 150 -5.24 15.52 -10.57
C LYS A 150 -4.29 16.03 -9.51
N GLY A 151 -4.84 16.82 -8.58
CA GLY A 151 -4.12 17.38 -7.44
C GLY A 151 -4.37 18.88 -7.31
N PRO A 152 -3.85 19.49 -6.24
CA PRO A 152 -4.11 20.89 -5.92
C PRO A 152 -3.75 21.83 -7.06
N LEU A 153 -2.71 21.54 -7.84
CA LEU A 153 -2.31 22.33 -9.02
C LEU A 153 -3.36 22.39 -10.14
N PHE A 154 -4.21 21.38 -10.27
CA PHE A 154 -5.12 21.24 -11.40
C PHE A 154 -6.56 21.62 -11.09
N SER A 155 -6.85 21.99 -9.83
CA SER A 155 -8.16 22.50 -9.43
C SER A 155 -8.41 23.88 -10.05
N LYS A 156 -9.69 24.26 -10.17
CA LYS A 156 -10.09 25.54 -10.77
C LYS A 156 -9.71 26.71 -9.86
N ASP A 157 -9.88 26.51 -8.56
CA ASP A 157 -9.77 27.55 -7.54
C ASP A 157 -8.43 27.48 -6.80
N SER A 158 -7.40 26.92 -7.45
CA SER A 158 -6.07 26.76 -6.91
C SER A 158 -5.37 28.11 -6.70
N ASP A 159 -4.97 28.38 -5.47
CA ASP A 159 -4.08 29.48 -5.13
C ASP A 159 -2.62 29.02 -5.21
N TYR A 160 -1.92 29.35 -6.30
CA TYR A 160 -0.55 28.90 -6.52
C TYR A 160 0.44 29.53 -5.53
N ALA A 161 0.18 30.73 -5.03
CA ALA A 161 1.04 31.34 -4.02
C ALA A 161 0.95 30.56 -2.70
N ALA A 162 -0.27 30.19 -2.29
CA ALA A 162 -0.48 29.30 -1.15
C ALA A 162 0.17 27.93 -1.36
N LEU A 163 0.01 27.32 -2.54
CA LEU A 163 0.64 26.01 -2.84
C LEU A 163 2.17 26.05 -2.81
N VAL A 164 2.80 27.14 -3.26
CA VAL A 164 4.26 27.32 -3.16
C VAL A 164 4.69 27.52 -1.70
N ALA A 165 3.93 28.28 -0.91
CA ALA A 165 4.20 28.42 0.53
C ALA A 165 4.09 27.07 1.26
N GLU A 166 3.03 26.31 0.99
CA GLU A 166 2.84 24.95 1.52
C GLU A 166 3.94 23.99 1.05
N HIS A 167 4.41 24.11 -0.19
CA HIS A 167 5.55 23.35 -0.69
C HIS A 167 6.80 23.60 0.14
N HIS A 168 7.17 24.85 0.39
CA HIS A 168 8.31 25.18 1.24
C HIS A 168 8.12 24.63 2.66
N GLN A 169 6.92 24.78 3.22
CA GLN A 169 6.58 24.22 4.53
C GLN A 169 6.70 22.69 4.57
N SER A 170 6.38 21.99 3.47
CA SER A 170 6.51 20.53 3.38
C SER A 170 7.95 20.02 3.41
N LYS A 171 8.95 20.89 3.13
CA LYS A 171 10.38 20.55 3.23
C LYS A 171 10.91 20.70 4.64
N ILE A 172 10.19 21.39 5.52
CA ILE A 172 10.56 21.53 6.92
C ILE A 172 10.13 20.27 7.66
N SER A 173 11.08 19.66 8.37
CA SER A 173 10.80 18.47 9.17
C SER A 173 9.78 18.81 10.25
N LYS A 174 8.64 18.11 10.25
CA LYS A 174 7.59 18.26 11.26
C LYS A 174 7.64 17.09 12.23
N PHE A 175 7.54 17.38 13.52
CA PHE A 175 7.37 16.39 14.58
C PHE A 175 6.03 16.63 15.28
N LEU A 176 5.49 15.59 15.93
CA LEU A 176 4.23 15.74 16.67
C LEU A 176 4.50 16.40 18.02
N THR A 177 3.57 17.25 18.44
CA THR A 177 3.45 17.64 19.85
C THR A 177 2.90 16.47 20.67
N PRO A 178 3.09 16.46 22.01
CA PRO A 178 2.52 15.40 22.86
C PRO A 178 1.00 15.24 22.71
N ALA A 179 0.27 16.34 22.47
CA ALA A 179 -1.17 16.31 22.24
C ALA A 179 -1.54 15.67 20.90
N GLU A 180 -0.82 16.02 19.82
CA GLU A 180 -1.00 15.39 18.51
C GLU A 180 -0.63 13.91 18.54
N ALA A 181 0.46 13.54 19.21
CA ALA A 181 0.89 12.15 19.37
C ALA A 181 -0.19 11.31 20.06
N LYS A 182 -0.78 11.84 21.14
CA LYS A 182 -1.91 11.21 21.85
C LYS A 182 -3.12 11.02 20.94
N ASP A 183 -3.52 12.05 20.19
CA ASP A 183 -4.63 11.96 19.23
C ASP A 183 -4.38 10.89 18.14
N GLN A 184 -3.18 10.83 17.58
CA GLN A 184 -2.82 9.80 16.60
C GLN A 184 -2.83 8.39 17.21
N GLN A 185 -2.38 8.25 18.46
CA GLN A 185 -2.42 6.98 19.19
C GLN A 185 -3.87 6.52 19.42
N GLU A 186 -4.77 7.41 19.81
CA GLU A 186 -6.20 7.10 19.97
C GLU A 186 -6.82 6.64 18.65
N LYS A 187 -6.56 7.36 17.55
CA LYS A 187 -7.00 6.97 16.20
C LYS A 187 -6.46 5.59 15.79
N LEU A 188 -5.20 5.32 16.08
CA LEU A 188 -4.57 4.03 15.81
C LEU A 188 -5.25 2.90 16.59
N ILE A 189 -5.52 3.09 17.89
CA ILE A 189 -6.20 2.11 18.74
C ILE A 189 -7.61 1.81 18.21
N VAL A 190 -8.37 2.84 17.84
CA VAL A 190 -9.71 2.66 17.25
C VAL A 190 -9.62 1.85 15.95
N GLY A 191 -8.65 2.15 15.09
CA GLY A 191 -8.43 1.42 13.84
C GLY A 191 -8.03 -0.04 14.07
N ILE A 192 -7.13 -0.32 15.02
CA ILE A 192 -6.74 -1.68 15.42
C ILE A 192 -7.98 -2.45 15.88
N ARG A 193 -8.79 -1.89 16.78
CA ARG A 193 -10.01 -2.55 17.29
C ARG A 193 -10.98 -2.87 16.16
N ALA A 194 -11.28 -1.90 15.29
CA ALA A 194 -12.18 -2.10 14.16
C ALA A 194 -11.66 -3.19 13.20
N ARG A 195 -10.35 -3.20 12.92
CA ARG A 195 -9.73 -4.18 12.04
C ARG A 195 -9.67 -5.58 12.65
N THR A 196 -9.43 -5.68 13.96
CA THR A 196 -9.48 -6.93 14.73
C THR A 196 -10.87 -7.54 14.65
N VAL A 197 -11.93 -6.77 14.97
CA VAL A 197 -13.32 -7.25 14.89
C VAL A 197 -13.66 -7.73 13.48
N PHE A 198 -13.26 -6.97 12.45
CA PHE A 198 -13.46 -7.38 11.06
C PHE A 198 -12.75 -8.69 10.73
N ASN A 199 -11.46 -8.83 11.07
CA ASN A 199 -10.67 -10.02 10.75
C ASN A 199 -11.16 -11.25 11.50
N GLN A 200 -11.47 -11.12 12.79
CA GLN A 200 -12.04 -12.20 13.60
C GLN A 200 -13.35 -12.70 12.98
N ARG A 201 -14.28 -11.78 12.66
CA ARG A 201 -15.54 -12.12 11.99
C ARG A 201 -15.30 -12.77 10.63
N ARG A 202 -14.37 -12.25 9.83
CA ARG A 202 -14.17 -12.67 8.43
C ARG A 202 -13.46 -14.03 8.31
N TYR A 203 -12.50 -14.32 9.17
CA TYR A 203 -11.58 -15.45 9.03
C TYR A 203 -11.62 -16.43 10.20
N LEU A 204 -11.93 -15.99 11.42
CA LEU A 204 -11.89 -16.86 12.61
C LEU A 204 -13.26 -17.39 13.02
N THR A 205 -14.36 -16.84 12.49
CA THR A 205 -15.69 -17.43 12.74
C THR A 205 -15.93 -18.62 11.81
N PRO A 206 -16.35 -19.78 12.36
CA PRO A 206 -16.80 -20.90 11.55
C PRO A 206 -17.98 -20.45 10.67
N LYS A 207 -17.85 -20.61 9.35
CA LYS A 207 -19.00 -20.42 8.46
C LYS A 207 -19.96 -21.60 8.65
N PRO A 208 -21.26 -21.36 8.93
CA PRO A 208 -22.28 -22.39 8.74
C PRO A 208 -22.15 -22.92 7.32
N GLY A 209 -22.09 -24.25 7.19
CA GLY A 209 -21.62 -24.95 6.00
C GLY A 209 -22.12 -24.36 4.68
N ALA A 210 -21.30 -23.52 4.05
CA ALA A 210 -21.38 -23.33 2.62
C ALA A 210 -20.94 -24.67 2.03
N LYS A 211 -21.92 -25.55 1.77
CA LYS A 211 -21.72 -26.73 0.93
C LYS A 211 -21.15 -26.18 -0.38
N ARG A 212 -19.81 -26.24 -0.51
CA ARG A 212 -19.20 -26.23 -1.82
C ARG A 212 -19.86 -27.43 -2.50
N THR A 213 -20.78 -27.18 -3.42
CA THR A 213 -21.10 -28.19 -4.41
C THR A 213 -19.75 -28.53 -5.01
N HIS A 214 -19.24 -29.71 -4.70
CA HIS A 214 -18.20 -30.29 -5.53
C HIS A 214 -18.79 -30.18 -6.94
N SER A 215 -18.20 -29.33 -7.78
CA SER A 215 -18.46 -29.38 -9.22
C SER A 215 -18.49 -30.85 -9.56
N ALA A 216 -19.65 -31.34 -10.01
CA ALA A 216 -19.89 -32.75 -10.25
C ALA A 216 -18.62 -33.35 -10.83
N SER A 217 -18.05 -34.37 -10.17
CA SER A 217 -16.92 -35.11 -10.70
C SER A 217 -17.23 -35.39 -12.17
N LYS A 218 -16.45 -34.82 -13.09
CA LYS A 218 -16.64 -35.01 -14.53
C LYS A 218 -16.84 -36.51 -14.73
N LEU A 219 -18.00 -36.89 -15.26
CA LEU A 219 -18.26 -38.28 -15.63
C LEU A 219 -17.10 -38.74 -16.52
N PRO A 220 -16.57 -39.97 -16.34
CA PRO A 220 -15.53 -40.48 -17.22
C PRO A 220 -16.00 -40.37 -18.67
N THR A 221 -15.25 -39.66 -19.51
CA THR A 221 -15.56 -39.44 -20.93
C THR A 221 -15.53 -40.74 -21.77
N ALA A 222 -15.24 -41.88 -21.13
CA ALA A 222 -15.02 -43.17 -21.76
C ALA A 222 -16.25 -43.72 -22.52
N ASN A 223 -17.47 -43.23 -22.25
CA ASN A 223 -18.70 -43.70 -22.92
C ASN A 223 -19.43 -42.62 -23.74
N LEU A 224 -18.81 -41.46 -23.98
CA LEU A 224 -19.43 -40.44 -24.84
C LEU A 224 -19.11 -40.72 -26.33
N PRO A 225 -20.10 -40.59 -27.24
CA PRO A 225 -19.84 -40.69 -28.67
C PRO A 225 -18.71 -39.74 -29.08
N HIS A 226 -17.75 -40.22 -29.89
CA HIS A 226 -16.50 -39.53 -30.23
C HIS A 226 -16.66 -38.05 -30.66
N ARG A 227 -17.83 -37.70 -31.23
CA ARG A 227 -18.17 -36.33 -31.66
C ARG A 227 -18.41 -35.36 -30.49
N VAL A 228 -18.86 -35.85 -29.33
CA VAL A 228 -19.18 -35.04 -28.14
C VAL A 228 -17.93 -34.83 -27.28
N ALA A 229 -17.09 -35.87 -27.13
CA ALA A 229 -15.82 -35.77 -26.41
C ALA A 229 -14.88 -34.71 -27.03
N ARG A 230 -14.77 -34.70 -28.37
CA ARG A 230 -13.92 -33.76 -29.11
C ARG A 230 -14.34 -32.29 -28.94
N ARG A 231 -15.64 -31.99 -28.84
CA ARG A 231 -16.11 -30.61 -28.58
C ARG A 231 -15.79 -30.14 -27.17
N GLN A 232 -15.80 -31.05 -26.19
CA GLN A 232 -15.47 -30.74 -24.81
C GLN A 232 -13.98 -30.44 -24.64
N ASP A 233 -13.12 -31.22 -25.30
CA ASP A 233 -11.66 -31.03 -25.30
C ASP A 233 -11.24 -29.73 -26.02
N GLU A 234 -11.92 -29.38 -27.11
CA GLU A 234 -11.69 -28.11 -27.83
C GLU A 234 -12.12 -26.88 -27.01
N GLN A 235 -13.14 -27.01 -26.14
CA GLN A 235 -13.52 -25.96 -25.18
C GLN A 235 -12.55 -25.87 -24.00
N ASP A 236 -12.06 -27.00 -23.49
CA ASP A 236 -11.12 -27.06 -22.36
C ASP A 236 -9.70 -26.58 -22.75
N GLN A 237 -9.28 -26.76 -24.01
CA GLN A 237 -7.99 -26.24 -24.51
C GLN A 237 -7.97 -24.71 -24.65
N LYS A 238 -9.12 -24.06 -24.83
CA LYS A 238 -9.22 -22.60 -24.89
C LYS A 238 -8.99 -21.90 -23.54
N VAL A 239 -8.92 -22.65 -22.44
CA VAL A 239 -8.95 -22.10 -21.06
C VAL A 239 -7.65 -22.30 -20.26
N LYS A 240 -6.59 -22.91 -20.81
CA LYS A 240 -5.35 -23.13 -20.02
C LYS A 240 -4.40 -21.91 -20.03
N PRO A 241 -3.89 -21.45 -18.86
CA PRO A 241 -2.67 -20.65 -18.79
C PRO A 241 -1.42 -21.53 -18.86
N VAL A 242 -0.35 -20.93 -19.36
CA VAL A 242 0.98 -21.50 -19.65
C VAL A 242 1.70 -22.04 -18.40
N THR A 243 2.30 -23.22 -18.54
CA THR A 243 3.07 -23.97 -17.54
C THR A 243 4.40 -23.27 -17.17
N SER A 244 4.70 -23.16 -15.86
CA SER A 244 6.00 -22.74 -15.34
C SER A 244 6.90 -23.96 -15.07
N LEU A 245 8.15 -23.93 -15.56
CA LEU A 245 9.18 -24.92 -15.24
C LEU A 245 9.61 -24.83 -13.77
N SER A 246 9.69 -25.99 -13.11
CA SER A 246 10.30 -26.20 -11.80
C SER A 246 11.83 -26.30 -11.92
N THR A 247 12.58 -25.53 -11.14
CA THR A 247 14.00 -25.80 -10.88
C THR A 247 14.20 -25.97 -9.38
N THR A 248 14.62 -27.16 -9.01
CA THR A 248 14.94 -27.63 -7.65
C THR A 248 16.30 -27.07 -7.24
N GLY A 249 16.37 -26.33 -6.13
CA GLY A 249 17.61 -25.87 -5.51
C GLY A 249 17.49 -25.93 -4.00
N SER A 250 18.11 -26.94 -3.40
CA SER A 250 18.22 -27.12 -1.95
C SER A 250 19.14 -26.04 -1.35
N LEU A 251 18.72 -25.35 -0.29
CA LEU A 251 19.57 -24.42 0.45
C LEU A 251 19.58 -24.74 1.94
N HIS A 252 20.77 -25.08 2.43
CA HIS A 252 21.08 -25.47 3.80
C HIS A 252 20.83 -24.32 4.79
N ILE A 253 20.15 -24.63 5.89
CA ILE A 253 19.96 -23.76 7.05
C ILE A 253 21.23 -23.80 7.89
N LEU A 254 21.98 -22.69 7.92
CA LEU A 254 23.07 -22.46 8.87
C LEU A 254 22.55 -21.64 10.04
N HIS A 255 22.60 -22.23 11.24
CA HIS A 255 22.31 -21.56 12.51
C HIS A 255 23.53 -20.80 13.05
N ARG A 256 23.22 -19.81 13.92
CA ARG A 256 24.01 -19.10 14.96
C ARG A 256 24.49 -17.68 14.62
N PRO A 257 24.85 -16.85 15.63
CA PRO A 257 24.48 -16.82 17.06
C PRO A 257 24.02 -15.41 17.54
N ALA A 258 23.62 -15.32 18.81
CA ALA A 258 23.14 -14.11 19.48
C ALA A 258 24.16 -12.95 19.51
N ALA A 259 23.71 -11.77 19.10
CA ALA A 259 24.37 -10.48 19.31
C ALA A 259 23.32 -9.39 19.60
N LYS A 260 23.71 -8.41 20.44
CA LYS A 260 22.88 -7.40 21.11
C LYS A 260 21.93 -6.60 20.16
N PRO A 261 20.76 -6.14 20.65
CA PRO A 261 19.73 -5.54 19.80
C PRO A 261 20.17 -4.19 19.25
N ASN A 262 20.32 -4.11 17.92
CA ASN A 262 20.37 -2.84 17.19
C ASN A 262 18.93 -2.42 16.83
N SER A 263 18.73 -1.14 16.50
CA SER A 263 17.45 -0.44 16.26
C SER A 263 16.42 -1.15 15.35
N LEU A 264 16.82 -2.18 14.62
CA LEU A 264 15.99 -3.10 13.83
C LEU A 264 15.19 -4.10 14.68
N GLU A 265 15.70 -4.56 15.83
CA GLU A 265 14.89 -5.40 16.74
C GLU A 265 13.71 -4.62 17.31
N ILE A 266 13.82 -3.30 17.45
CA ILE A 266 12.76 -2.45 18.00
C ILE A 266 11.62 -2.27 16.98
N VAL A 267 11.93 -2.12 15.67
CA VAL A 267 10.91 -1.98 14.61
C VAL A 267 10.11 -3.27 14.42
N LEU A 268 10.78 -4.44 14.47
CA LEU A 268 10.11 -5.74 14.40
C LEU A 268 9.36 -6.08 15.69
N SER A 269 9.94 -5.76 16.85
CA SER A 269 9.35 -6.04 18.17
C SER A 269 8.11 -5.19 18.44
N VAL A 270 8.01 -3.96 17.92
CA VAL A 270 6.82 -3.09 18.11
C VAL A 270 5.64 -3.51 17.21
N MET A 271 5.88 -4.02 16.00
CA MET A 271 4.83 -4.66 15.19
C MET A 271 4.31 -5.95 15.85
N LEU A 272 5.17 -6.66 16.59
CA LEU A 272 4.79 -7.84 17.38
C LEU A 272 4.07 -7.47 18.70
N LEU A 273 4.50 -6.40 19.40
CA LEU A 273 3.93 -5.93 20.68
C LEU A 273 2.51 -5.38 20.53
N ILE A 274 2.18 -4.76 19.40
CA ILE A 274 0.82 -4.25 19.12
C ILE A 274 -0.16 -5.39 18.74
N LEU A 275 0.34 -6.61 18.49
CA LEU A 275 -0.46 -7.80 18.18
C LEU A 275 -0.66 -8.73 19.37
N SER A 276 -0.07 -8.44 20.52
CA SER A 276 -0.29 -9.19 21.76
C SER A 276 -1.48 -8.63 22.55
N PRO A 277 -2.43 -9.47 23.01
CA PRO A 277 -3.52 -8.99 23.86
C PRO A 277 -2.96 -8.51 25.20
N LEU A 278 -3.22 -7.25 25.54
CA LEU A 278 -2.97 -6.68 26.87
C LEU A 278 -3.63 -7.58 27.92
N HIS A 279 -2.84 -8.33 28.69
CA HIS A 279 -3.30 -8.93 29.94
C HIS A 279 -3.29 -7.83 31.00
N HIS A 280 -4.47 -7.48 31.52
CA HIS A 280 -4.57 -6.78 32.80
C HIS A 280 -4.27 -7.77 33.92
N PRO A 281 -3.37 -7.48 34.87
CA PRO A 281 -3.30 -8.25 36.10
C PRO A 281 -4.52 -7.89 36.96
N THR A 282 -5.36 -8.88 37.22
CA THR A 282 -6.41 -8.84 38.23
C THR A 282 -5.74 -8.85 39.60
N SER A 283 -5.66 -7.71 40.28
CA SER A 283 -5.33 -7.69 41.71
C SER A 283 -6.58 -8.01 42.51
N ALA A 284 -6.65 -9.24 43.01
CA ALA A 284 -7.47 -9.60 44.16
C ALA A 284 -6.50 -10.10 45.23
N GLU A 285 -6.27 -9.29 46.25
CA GLU A 285 -5.76 -9.78 47.54
C GLU A 285 -6.39 -8.95 48.65
N GLU A 286 -7.25 -9.64 49.40
CA GLU A 286 -7.96 -9.24 50.61
C GLU A 286 -6.97 -9.35 51.79
N PRO A 287 -6.87 -8.36 52.70
CA PRO A 287 -5.99 -8.51 53.86
C PRO A 287 -6.70 -9.32 54.95
N ALA A 288 -6.16 -10.50 55.22
CA ALA A 288 -6.46 -11.28 56.42
C ALA A 288 -5.99 -10.53 57.67
N SER A 289 -6.90 -10.39 58.62
CA SER A 289 -6.65 -9.97 59.99
C SER A 289 -5.77 -11.00 60.70
N HIS A 290 -4.73 -10.54 61.40
CA HIS A 290 -4.21 -11.28 62.54
C HIS A 290 -3.82 -10.34 63.68
N GLN A 291 -4.43 -10.63 64.82
CA GLN A 291 -4.14 -10.16 66.16
C GLN A 291 -2.78 -10.65 66.63
N SER A 292 -2.01 -9.76 67.25
CA SER A 292 -1.31 -9.96 68.53
C SER A 292 -0.61 -8.66 68.92
#